data_AF-U5ELY5-F1
#
_entry.id   AF-U5ELY5-F1
#
_cell.length_a   1.000
_cell.length_b   1.000
_cell.length_c   1.000
_cell.angle_alpha   90.00
_cell.angle_beta   90.00
_cell.angle_gamma   90.00
#
_symmetry.space_group_name_H-M   'P 1'
#
loop_
_entity.id
_entity.type
_entity.pdbx_description
1 polymer ?
#
loop_
_entity_poly.entity_id
_entity_poly.type
_entity_poly.pdbx_seq_one_letter_code
_entity_poly.pdbx_strand_id
1 'polypeptide(L)'
;MNLLQFKFKYFLLLLFIYCAQNISGQTEFDTGLDIDAGCGERKIKHKGLVANGFPSREGDWPWHVGIFHLNNKNQWKYRCGGTIINPYSVLTAGHCVVNDNRKNDAENLKVYLGKYYLNGEQSYTEEVTISLIKLHEKYHFTTLTNDIAILRLSREITFNDYIQPACLWREEFTENRNIRRTGTVIGWGLNENEQLSEVLTQAEMPIVDTAQCRESDPVFFHSYLTDKVFCAGYKNGTAVCNGDSGGGLFLNIDDEYYVRGIVSLSKNKKDTTDICDPKEYVIFTDVAQYLDWITVNLERKKQIPIQDHPNLKLLKPKYCGTNLNGHRMPEEAKPIFHQYPWIGLLEYYFATENSTRVLCIGTLINSRYLVTAAHCVIYLPVSYDLQSVRFNEFNTENEVDCDPANKNDCTSRTETIKIQSILIHPQFNKPKYTNDIALLRLERPTTMEPICMPLTDSQMNKVLNQFTRVGWRKSGLNHEIMQREPAKVLDSQICKGKLQEFDVPFDKYDRQICIENQKSEGNCTYLMAGTPLQTVLSTGFFEKYFLFGLSSFGPVKCGDDYPDVYTSTRHYINWILNTISE
;
A
#
# COMPACT_ATOMS: atom_id res chain seq x y z
N MET A 1 32.25 40.70 -47.98
CA MET A 1 32.46 39.47 -47.18
C MET A 1 31.29 39.23 -46.20
N ASN A 2 30.04 39.44 -46.62
CA ASN A 2 28.87 39.56 -45.73
C ASN A 2 27.57 38.96 -46.33
N LEU A 3 27.67 37.90 -47.14
CA LEU A 3 26.49 37.12 -47.56
C LEU A 3 26.56 35.63 -47.19
N LEU A 4 27.75 35.08 -46.93
CA LEU A 4 27.90 33.67 -46.53
C LEU A 4 27.60 33.43 -45.03
N GLN A 5 27.88 34.38 -44.14
CA GLN A 5 27.57 34.22 -42.71
C GLN A 5 26.07 34.35 -42.40
N PHE A 6 25.31 35.09 -43.21
CA PHE A 6 23.86 35.26 -43.01
C PHE A 6 23.07 34.01 -43.42
N LYS A 7 23.51 33.31 -44.49
CA LYS A 7 22.91 32.04 -44.91
C LYS A 7 23.20 30.89 -43.93
N PHE A 8 24.36 30.88 -43.27
CA PHE A 8 24.69 29.83 -42.30
C PHE A 8 23.90 29.96 -40.99
N LYS A 9 23.63 31.19 -40.52
CA LYS A 9 22.75 31.42 -39.35
C LYS A 9 21.30 31.06 -39.60
N TYR A 10 20.77 31.31 -40.80
CA TYR A 10 19.40 30.92 -41.16
C TYR A 10 19.23 29.41 -41.36
N PHE A 11 20.26 28.72 -41.87
CA PHE A 11 20.24 27.27 -42.03
C PHE A 11 20.32 26.53 -40.68
N LEU A 12 21.10 27.05 -39.72
CA LEU A 12 21.14 26.56 -38.34
C LEU A 12 19.84 26.84 -37.58
N LEU A 13 19.17 27.98 -37.81
CA LEU A 13 17.87 28.28 -37.19
C LEU A 13 16.76 27.37 -37.74
N LEU A 14 16.77 27.09 -39.05
CA LEU A 14 15.79 26.17 -39.67
C LEU A 14 16.03 24.71 -39.28
N LEU A 15 17.28 24.27 -39.08
CA LEU A 15 17.59 22.95 -38.51
C LEU A 15 17.15 22.83 -37.05
N PHE A 16 17.27 23.90 -36.25
CA PHE A 16 16.74 23.93 -34.88
C PHE A 16 15.20 23.90 -34.84
N ILE A 17 14.51 24.56 -35.78
CA ILE A 17 13.05 24.50 -35.89
C ILE A 17 12.59 23.13 -36.41
N TYR A 18 13.32 22.50 -37.33
CA TYR A 18 12.98 21.16 -37.85
C TYR A 18 13.32 20.03 -36.86
N CYS A 19 14.34 20.22 -36.00
CA CYS A 19 14.59 19.33 -34.85
C CYS A 19 13.62 19.58 -33.70
N ALA A 20 13.19 20.83 -33.45
CA ALA A 20 12.17 21.13 -32.42
C ALA A 20 10.77 20.63 -32.81
N GLN A 21 10.49 20.46 -34.11
CA GLN A 21 9.25 19.86 -34.62
C GLN A 21 9.30 18.31 -34.72
N ASN A 22 10.44 17.69 -34.45
CA ASN A 22 10.59 16.22 -34.38
C ASN A 22 11.05 15.69 -33.01
N ILE A 23 11.06 16.56 -31.98
CA ILE A 23 11.05 16.17 -30.57
C ILE A 23 9.67 16.53 -30.00
N SER A 24 8.62 16.19 -30.74
CA SER A 24 7.38 15.71 -30.11
C SER A 24 7.46 14.20 -30.15
N GLY A 25 8.34 13.64 -29.31
CA GLY A 25 7.99 12.38 -28.69
C GLY A 25 6.73 12.67 -27.90
N GLN A 26 5.57 12.55 -28.57
CA GLN A 26 4.33 12.26 -27.89
C GLN A 26 4.65 11.01 -27.09
N THR A 27 5.00 11.20 -25.83
CA THR A 27 4.56 10.26 -24.80
C THR A 27 3.10 10.05 -25.13
N GLU A 28 2.77 8.89 -25.72
CA GLU A 28 1.41 8.40 -25.76
C GLU A 28 0.97 8.34 -24.31
N PHE A 29 0.38 9.45 -23.85
CA PHE A 29 -0.40 9.52 -22.63
C PHE A 29 -1.66 8.73 -22.95
N ASP A 30 -1.53 7.41 -22.85
CA ASP A 30 -2.67 6.54 -22.69
C ASP A 30 -3.26 6.88 -21.32
N THR A 31 -4.30 7.71 -21.33
CA THR A 31 -5.22 7.96 -20.21
C THR A 31 -6.01 6.69 -19.88
N GLY A 32 -5.41 5.51 -19.98
CA GLY A 32 -6.01 4.18 -20.04
C GLY A 32 -6.73 3.70 -18.78
N LEU A 33 -7.19 4.62 -17.92
CA LEU A 33 -8.45 4.44 -17.22
C LEU A 33 -9.46 5.34 -17.91
N ASP A 34 -10.34 4.76 -18.71
CA ASP A 34 -11.62 5.41 -18.96
C ASP A 34 -12.35 5.44 -17.61
N ILE A 35 -12.21 6.56 -16.89
CA ILE A 35 -12.73 6.74 -15.51
C ILE A 35 -14.24 6.49 -15.47
N ASP A 36 -14.91 6.59 -16.62
CA ASP A 36 -16.36 6.43 -16.75
C ASP A 36 -16.80 5.11 -17.43
N ALA A 37 -15.89 4.19 -17.81
CA ALA A 37 -16.30 2.92 -18.39
C ALA A 37 -16.94 1.99 -17.35
N GLY A 38 -18.27 1.86 -17.40
CA GLY A 38 -19.04 0.95 -16.54
C GLY A 38 -19.25 1.45 -15.11
N CYS A 39 -19.27 2.78 -14.91
CA CYS A 39 -19.61 3.41 -13.64
C CYS A 39 -21.10 3.76 -13.54
N GLY A 40 -21.59 4.06 -12.33
CA GLY A 40 -22.90 4.68 -12.12
C GLY A 40 -24.11 3.77 -12.39
N GLU A 41 -23.91 2.61 -13.02
CA GLU A 41 -24.95 1.63 -13.26
C GLU A 41 -25.15 0.73 -12.04
N ARG A 42 -26.41 0.46 -11.67
CA ARG A 42 -26.74 -0.54 -10.64
C ARG A 42 -26.99 -1.90 -11.27
N LYS A 43 -26.23 -2.91 -10.86
CA LYS A 43 -26.51 -4.31 -11.23
C LYS A 43 -27.82 -4.83 -10.62
N ILE A 44 -28.12 -4.46 -9.37
CA ILE A 44 -29.36 -4.81 -8.70
C ILE A 44 -30.38 -3.69 -8.94
N LYS A 45 -31.38 -3.94 -9.78
CA LYS A 45 -32.49 -3.00 -10.05
C LYS A 45 -33.71 -3.35 -9.22
N HIS A 46 -33.96 -2.61 -8.15
CA HIS A 46 -35.20 -2.71 -7.37
C HIS A 46 -36.32 -1.89 -8.04
N LYS A 47 -37.50 -2.48 -8.26
CA LYS A 47 -38.67 -1.75 -8.78
C LYS A 47 -39.33 -0.91 -7.66
N GLY A 48 -39.35 0.42 -7.82
CA GLY A 48 -40.17 1.34 -7.00
C GLY A 48 -39.62 2.77 -6.95
N LEU A 49 -40.46 3.76 -7.28
CA LEU A 49 -40.21 5.18 -7.01
C LEU A 49 -40.71 5.49 -5.60
N VAL A 50 -39.83 5.89 -4.67
CA VAL A 50 -40.28 6.28 -3.32
C VAL A 50 -39.59 7.58 -2.89
N ALA A 51 -40.40 8.64 -2.84
CA ALA A 51 -40.04 9.96 -2.32
C ALA A 51 -40.24 10.04 -0.80
N ASN A 52 -39.46 10.89 -0.11
CA ASN A 52 -39.37 11.12 1.34
C ASN A 52 -38.56 10.08 2.15
N GLY A 53 -37.23 10.19 2.15
CA GLY A 53 -36.30 9.60 3.15
C GLY A 53 -36.69 8.26 3.77
N PHE A 54 -36.27 7.13 3.17
CA PHE A 54 -36.58 5.78 3.65
C PHE A 54 -35.31 4.91 3.68
N PRO A 55 -35.32 3.78 4.44
CA PRO A 55 -34.25 2.79 4.35
C PRO A 55 -34.02 2.37 2.91
N SER A 56 -32.74 2.34 2.48
CA SER A 56 -32.36 1.78 1.18
C SER A 56 -32.51 0.26 1.20
N ARG A 57 -32.23 -0.40 0.08
CA ARG A 57 -32.11 -1.87 0.01
C ARG A 57 -30.67 -2.25 -0.27
N GLU A 58 -30.34 -3.50 0.05
CA GLU A 58 -29.07 -4.09 -0.32
C GLU A 58 -28.83 -3.96 -1.83
N GLY A 59 -27.68 -3.40 -2.20
CA GLY A 59 -27.29 -3.17 -3.59
C GLY A 59 -27.80 -1.87 -4.22
N ASP A 60 -28.60 -1.04 -3.53
CA ASP A 60 -29.05 0.24 -4.09
C ASP A 60 -27.89 1.25 -4.29
N TRP A 61 -26.89 1.21 -3.41
CA TRP A 61 -25.79 2.19 -3.41
C TRP A 61 -24.43 1.51 -3.35
N PRO A 62 -24.07 0.73 -4.40
CA PRO A 62 -22.89 -0.13 -4.40
C PRO A 62 -21.55 0.63 -4.38
N TRP A 63 -21.59 1.93 -4.65
CA TRP A 63 -20.44 2.85 -4.56
C TRP A 63 -20.31 3.53 -3.20
N HIS A 64 -21.28 3.45 -2.30
CA HIS A 64 -21.16 4.07 -0.98
C HIS A 64 -20.23 3.23 -0.08
N VAL A 65 -19.31 3.90 0.62
CA VAL A 65 -18.36 3.23 1.52
C VAL A 65 -18.41 3.80 2.92
N GLY A 66 -18.17 2.95 3.91
CA GLY A 66 -17.95 3.40 5.29
C GLY A 66 -16.48 3.57 5.59
N ILE A 67 -16.06 4.75 6.05
CA ILE A 67 -14.69 5.07 6.48
C ILE A 67 -14.61 4.95 8.00
N PHE A 68 -13.67 4.13 8.47
CA PHE A 68 -13.47 3.84 9.88
C PHE A 68 -12.10 4.32 10.34
N HIS A 69 -12.07 4.97 11.50
CA HIS A 69 -10.85 5.43 12.17
C HIS A 69 -10.48 4.47 13.29
N LEU A 70 -9.19 4.23 13.45
CA LEU A 70 -8.66 3.59 14.65
C LEU A 70 -8.61 4.62 15.78
N ASN A 71 -9.25 4.32 16.91
CA ASN A 71 -9.21 5.20 18.09
C ASN A 71 -8.05 4.83 19.05
N ASN A 72 -7.83 5.66 20.07
CA ASN A 72 -6.78 5.47 21.08
C ASN A 72 -6.92 4.18 21.91
N LYS A 73 -8.05 3.47 21.81
CA LYS A 73 -8.29 2.16 22.46
C LYS A 73 -8.11 1.00 21.47
N ASN A 74 -7.49 1.24 20.32
CA ASN A 74 -7.32 0.28 19.23
C ASN A 74 -8.64 -0.30 18.69
N GLN A 75 -9.74 0.45 18.79
CA GLN A 75 -11.04 0.07 18.24
C GLN A 75 -11.35 0.87 16.99
N TRP A 76 -11.85 0.17 15.96
CA TRP A 76 -12.32 0.80 14.73
C TRP A 76 -13.70 1.39 14.95
N LYS A 77 -13.86 2.67 14.63
CA LYS A 77 -15.14 3.37 14.71
C LYS A 77 -15.47 4.03 13.38
N TYR A 78 -16.73 3.90 12.98
CA TYR A 78 -17.26 4.61 11.84
C TYR A 78 -17.10 6.12 12.05
N ARG A 79 -16.66 6.82 11.00
CA ARG A 79 -16.42 8.26 11.05
C ARG A 79 -17.13 9.02 9.94
N CYS A 80 -17.04 8.52 8.72
CA CYS A 80 -17.52 9.20 7.52
C CYS A 80 -17.98 8.21 6.45
N GLY A 81 -18.72 8.71 5.47
CA GLY A 81 -18.95 8.07 4.19
C GLY A 81 -17.85 8.36 3.15
N GLY A 82 -17.95 7.70 2.01
CA GLY A 82 -17.16 7.96 0.82
C GLY A 82 -17.82 7.35 -0.43
N THR A 83 -17.19 7.54 -1.58
CA THR A 83 -17.68 7.08 -2.88
C THR A 83 -16.59 6.31 -3.63
N ILE A 84 -16.86 5.09 -4.08
CA ILE A 84 -15.98 4.36 -4.99
C ILE A 84 -16.03 5.06 -6.35
N ILE A 85 -14.86 5.45 -6.88
CA ILE A 85 -14.74 6.13 -8.17
C ILE A 85 -13.95 5.32 -9.20
N ASN A 86 -13.19 4.31 -8.77
CA ASN A 86 -12.54 3.33 -9.64
C ASN A 86 -12.09 2.09 -8.80
N PRO A 87 -11.51 1.04 -9.42
CA PRO A 87 -11.12 -0.19 -8.71
C PRO A 87 -10.07 -0.04 -7.60
N TYR A 88 -9.55 1.15 -7.32
CA TYR A 88 -8.49 1.33 -6.33
C TYR A 88 -8.59 2.67 -5.57
N SER A 89 -9.69 3.41 -5.72
CA SER A 89 -9.83 4.76 -5.16
C SER A 89 -11.22 5.02 -4.62
N VAL A 90 -11.25 5.63 -3.44
CA VAL A 90 -12.44 6.19 -2.81
C VAL A 90 -12.30 7.70 -2.70
N LEU A 91 -13.33 8.43 -3.13
CA LEU A 91 -13.48 9.87 -2.95
C LEU A 91 -14.20 10.17 -1.63
N THR A 92 -13.72 11.16 -0.88
CA THR A 92 -14.34 11.59 0.38
C THR A 92 -13.98 13.05 0.70
N ALA A 93 -14.43 13.56 1.83
CA ALA A 93 -14.10 14.89 2.31
C ALA A 93 -12.70 14.92 2.95
N GLY A 94 -12.03 16.08 2.89
CA GLY A 94 -10.71 16.27 3.50
C GLY A 94 -10.74 16.15 5.02
N HIS A 95 -11.79 16.67 5.67
CA HIS A 95 -11.95 16.58 7.12
C HIS A 95 -12.18 15.14 7.61
N CYS A 96 -12.63 14.23 6.74
CA CYS A 96 -12.77 12.81 7.04
C CYS A 96 -11.43 12.06 7.12
N VAL A 97 -10.33 12.66 6.66
CA VAL A 97 -8.99 12.03 6.70
C VAL A 97 -8.03 12.81 7.59
N VAL A 98 -8.56 13.66 8.46
CA VAL A 98 -7.83 14.50 9.39
C VAL A 98 -8.17 14.12 10.83
N ASN A 99 -7.17 14.15 11.69
CA ASN A 99 -7.32 14.04 13.15
C ASN A 99 -6.41 15.07 13.82
N ASP A 100 -6.90 15.80 14.82
CA ASP A 100 -6.15 16.85 15.56
C ASP A 100 -5.41 17.86 14.66
N ASN A 101 -6.10 18.40 13.64
CA ASN A 101 -5.54 19.33 12.64
C ASN A 101 -4.32 18.80 11.88
N ARG A 102 -4.17 17.47 11.78
CA ARG A 102 -3.15 16.80 11.00
C ARG A 102 -3.79 15.75 10.11
N LYS A 103 -3.24 15.56 8.90
CA LYS A 103 -3.60 14.44 8.05
C LYS A 103 -3.34 13.13 8.81
N ASN A 104 -4.35 12.27 8.87
CA ASN A 104 -4.26 10.97 9.52
C ASN A 104 -3.25 10.07 8.77
N ASP A 105 -2.72 9.07 9.46
CA ASP A 105 -1.87 8.06 8.84
C ASP A 105 -2.75 6.97 8.19
N ALA A 106 -2.29 6.44 7.05
CA ALA A 106 -3.09 5.48 6.25
C ALA A 106 -3.44 4.20 7.03
N GLU A 107 -2.59 3.79 7.97
CA GLU A 107 -2.81 2.65 8.87
C GLU A 107 -3.93 2.86 9.89
N ASN A 108 -4.30 4.11 10.17
CA ASN A 108 -5.38 4.45 11.09
C ASN A 108 -6.73 4.58 10.38
N LEU A 109 -6.78 4.32 9.07
CA LEU A 109 -7.98 4.32 8.25
C LEU A 109 -8.19 2.97 7.60
N LYS A 110 -9.45 2.56 7.52
CA LYS A 110 -9.89 1.49 6.61
C LYS A 110 -11.27 1.81 6.07
N VAL A 111 -11.61 1.18 4.96
CA VAL A 111 -12.92 1.30 4.35
C VAL A 111 -13.62 -0.05 4.33
N TYR A 112 -14.94 0.00 4.48
CA TYR A 112 -15.80 -1.12 4.18
C TYR A 112 -16.67 -0.82 2.97
N LEU A 113 -16.68 -1.76 2.04
CA LEU A 113 -17.39 -1.69 0.77
C LEU A 113 -18.57 -2.65 0.79
N GLY A 114 -19.64 -2.32 0.07
CA GLY A 114 -20.82 -3.18 -0.02
C GLY A 114 -21.45 -3.44 1.35
N LYS A 115 -21.53 -2.43 2.23
CA LYS A 115 -22.27 -2.54 3.50
C LYS A 115 -23.67 -1.97 3.34
N TYR A 116 -24.65 -2.68 3.91
CA TYR A 116 -26.01 -2.20 4.12
C TYR A 116 -26.27 -1.89 5.60
N TYR A 117 -26.08 -2.87 6.48
CA TYR A 117 -25.99 -2.65 7.91
C TYR A 117 -24.64 -2.02 8.28
N LEU A 118 -24.64 -0.96 9.10
CA LEU A 118 -23.42 -0.32 9.59
C LEU A 118 -22.59 -1.28 10.44
N ASN A 119 -23.28 -2.03 11.32
CA ASN A 119 -22.69 -3.04 12.19
C ASN A 119 -23.04 -4.44 11.69
N GLY A 120 -22.20 -5.43 12.03
CA GLY A 120 -22.35 -6.82 11.58
C GLY A 120 -21.60 -7.12 10.28
N GLU A 121 -21.47 -8.41 9.98
CA GLU A 121 -20.82 -8.91 8.77
C GLU A 121 -21.86 -9.33 7.74
N GLN A 122 -21.66 -8.93 6.48
CA GLN A 122 -22.40 -9.46 5.34
C GLN A 122 -21.44 -10.21 4.42
N SER A 123 -21.92 -11.28 3.78
CA SER A 123 -21.10 -12.17 2.95
C SER A 123 -20.41 -11.47 1.76
N TYR A 124 -20.97 -10.35 1.31
CA TYR A 124 -20.46 -9.53 0.21
C TYR A 124 -19.69 -8.28 0.67
N THR A 125 -19.51 -8.09 1.98
CA THR A 125 -18.74 -6.95 2.50
C THR A 125 -17.25 -7.18 2.32
N GLU A 126 -16.57 -6.19 1.76
CA GLU A 126 -15.11 -6.20 1.69
C GLU A 126 -14.52 -5.16 2.66
N GLU A 127 -13.64 -5.62 3.55
CA GLU A 127 -12.75 -4.74 4.31
C GLU A 127 -11.51 -4.46 3.45
N VAL A 128 -11.23 -3.19 3.20
CA VAL A 128 -10.05 -2.76 2.43
C VAL A 128 -9.31 -1.67 3.20
N THR A 129 -8.00 -1.86 3.32
CA THR A 129 -7.12 -0.93 4.02
C THR A 129 -6.57 0.13 3.04
N ILE A 130 -6.01 1.23 3.56
CA ILE A 130 -5.59 2.38 2.74
C ILE A 130 -4.07 2.36 2.50
N SER A 131 -3.63 2.43 1.25
CA SER A 131 -2.20 2.55 0.92
C SER A 131 -1.70 3.99 0.95
N LEU A 132 -2.54 4.95 0.57
CA LEU A 132 -2.16 6.36 0.50
C LEU A 132 -3.38 7.28 0.66
N ILE A 133 -3.22 8.30 1.51
CA ILE A 133 -4.18 9.40 1.66
C ILE A 133 -3.68 10.61 0.87
N LYS A 134 -4.45 10.98 -0.16
CA LYS A 134 -4.29 12.21 -0.94
C LYS A 134 -5.28 13.26 -0.44
N LEU A 135 -4.84 14.06 0.52
CA LEU A 135 -5.56 15.25 0.97
C LEU A 135 -5.21 16.42 0.05
N HIS A 136 -6.19 17.21 -0.36
CA HIS A 136 -5.95 18.38 -1.21
C HIS A 136 -4.92 19.33 -0.58
N GLU A 137 -3.94 19.78 -1.36
CA GLU A 137 -2.75 20.50 -0.87
C GLU A 137 -3.09 21.85 -0.24
N LYS A 138 -4.22 22.43 -0.65
CA LYS A 138 -4.77 23.69 -0.12
C LYS A 138 -5.93 23.49 0.88
N TYR A 139 -6.09 22.28 1.43
CA TYR A 139 -7.11 22.03 2.45
C TYR A 139 -6.86 22.91 3.69
N HIS A 140 -7.89 23.57 4.21
CA HIS A 140 -7.79 24.45 5.36
C HIS A 140 -8.69 23.96 6.52
N PHE A 141 -8.07 23.60 7.65
CA PHE A 141 -8.70 22.93 8.79
C PHE A 141 -9.88 23.69 9.41
N THR A 142 -9.81 25.02 9.46
CA THR A 142 -10.82 25.85 10.15
C THR A 142 -11.98 26.22 9.24
N THR A 143 -11.69 26.52 7.98
CA THR A 143 -12.69 27.03 7.02
C THR A 143 -13.26 25.92 6.14
N LEU A 144 -12.71 24.71 6.24
CA LEU A 144 -13.02 23.57 5.38
C LEU A 144 -12.92 23.92 3.88
N THR A 145 -12.04 24.86 3.52
CA THR A 145 -11.79 25.18 2.12
C THR A 145 -11.02 24.03 1.47
N ASN A 146 -11.39 23.66 0.24
CA ASN A 146 -10.85 22.49 -0.46
C ASN A 146 -11.03 21.18 0.30
N ASP A 147 -12.22 20.98 0.88
CA ASP A 147 -12.61 19.81 1.65
C ASP A 147 -12.85 18.57 0.76
N ILE A 148 -11.76 18.03 0.23
CA ILE A 148 -11.74 16.85 -0.63
C ILE A 148 -10.48 16.01 -0.38
N ALA A 149 -10.64 14.69 -0.43
CA ALA A 149 -9.54 13.73 -0.36
C ALA A 149 -9.82 12.48 -1.21
N ILE A 150 -8.74 11.86 -1.68
CA ILE A 150 -8.75 10.53 -2.31
C ILE A 150 -8.02 9.56 -1.39
N LEU A 151 -8.70 8.45 -1.08
CA LEU A 151 -8.12 7.29 -0.42
C LEU A 151 -7.75 6.26 -1.48
N ARG A 152 -6.45 6.03 -1.69
CA ARG A 152 -5.98 4.92 -2.53
C ARG A 152 -6.02 3.64 -1.71
N LEU A 153 -6.73 2.64 -2.23
CA LEU A 153 -6.85 1.32 -1.61
C LEU A 153 -5.52 0.56 -1.67
N SER A 154 -5.34 -0.38 -0.76
CA SER A 154 -4.14 -1.23 -0.69
C SER A 154 -4.07 -2.26 -1.80
N ARG A 155 -5.21 -2.68 -2.32
CA ARG A 155 -5.36 -3.59 -3.45
C ARG A 155 -6.46 -3.09 -4.39
N GLU A 156 -6.48 -3.68 -5.58
CA GLU A 156 -7.61 -3.53 -6.48
C GLU A 156 -8.85 -4.25 -5.92
N ILE A 157 -10.02 -3.65 -6.10
CA ILE A 157 -11.33 -4.21 -5.74
C ILE A 157 -11.99 -4.81 -6.96
N THR A 158 -12.58 -5.98 -6.79
CA THR A 158 -13.32 -6.65 -7.86
C THR A 158 -14.77 -6.23 -7.79
N PHE A 159 -15.26 -5.56 -8.84
CA PHE A 159 -16.65 -5.13 -8.87
C PHE A 159 -17.60 -6.31 -8.96
N ASN A 160 -18.67 -6.25 -8.15
CA ASN A 160 -19.71 -7.27 -8.03
C ASN A 160 -21.08 -6.59 -7.86
N ASP A 161 -22.12 -7.34 -7.52
CA ASP A 161 -23.49 -6.81 -7.43
C ASP A 161 -23.69 -5.77 -6.31
N TYR A 162 -22.78 -5.72 -5.33
CA TYR A 162 -22.83 -4.83 -4.15
C TYR A 162 -21.68 -3.83 -4.08
N ILE A 163 -20.69 -3.95 -4.96
CA ILE A 163 -19.49 -3.09 -5.03
C ILE A 163 -19.30 -2.66 -6.48
N GLN A 164 -19.59 -1.40 -6.79
CA GLN A 164 -19.49 -0.77 -8.11
C GLN A 164 -19.01 0.68 -7.96
N PRO A 165 -18.39 1.30 -8.96
CA PRO A 165 -18.02 2.72 -8.91
C PRO A 165 -19.19 3.63 -9.31
N ALA A 166 -19.21 4.87 -8.81
CA ALA A 166 -20.06 5.95 -9.34
C ALA A 166 -19.29 6.77 -10.38
N CYS A 167 -20.01 7.36 -11.33
CA CYS A 167 -19.41 8.26 -12.32
C CYS A 167 -19.08 9.62 -11.70
N LEU A 168 -18.09 10.33 -12.24
CA LEU A 168 -17.74 11.67 -11.77
C LEU A 168 -18.57 12.74 -12.49
N TRP A 169 -19.12 13.70 -11.75
CA TRP A 169 -19.87 14.80 -12.35
C TRP A 169 -18.95 15.80 -13.08
N ARG A 170 -19.29 16.12 -14.33
CA ARG A 170 -18.56 17.05 -15.21
C ARG A 170 -19.24 18.41 -15.32
N GLU A 171 -18.45 19.45 -15.60
CA GLU A 171 -18.95 20.83 -15.74
C GLU A 171 -20.01 20.95 -16.85
N GLU A 172 -19.86 20.19 -17.93
CA GLU A 172 -20.81 20.12 -19.05
C GLU A 172 -22.25 19.80 -18.61
N PHE A 173 -22.41 18.97 -17.58
CA PHE A 173 -23.72 18.64 -17.02
C PHE A 173 -24.30 19.77 -16.18
N THR A 174 -23.45 20.59 -15.54
CA THR A 174 -23.90 21.71 -14.70
C THR A 174 -24.62 22.79 -15.51
N GLU A 175 -24.21 22.98 -16.77
CA GLU A 175 -24.82 23.94 -17.69
C GLU A 175 -26.13 23.43 -18.30
N ASN A 176 -26.37 22.12 -18.27
CA ASN A 176 -27.55 21.50 -18.86
C ASN A 176 -28.79 21.68 -17.97
N ARG A 177 -29.64 22.64 -18.33
CA ARG A 177 -30.90 22.95 -17.63
C ARG A 177 -31.94 21.82 -17.66
N ASN A 178 -31.77 20.82 -18.52
CA ASN A 178 -32.69 19.68 -18.60
C ASN A 178 -32.43 18.64 -17.50
N ILE A 179 -31.28 18.70 -16.81
CA ILE A 179 -30.97 17.76 -15.74
C ILE A 179 -31.70 18.18 -14.46
N ARG A 180 -32.41 17.22 -13.85
CA ARG A 180 -33.08 17.39 -12.56
C ARG A 180 -32.05 17.84 -11.52
N ARG A 181 -32.29 18.98 -10.87
CA ARG A 181 -31.42 19.53 -9.80
C ARG A 181 -31.73 18.96 -8.41
N THR A 182 -32.27 17.74 -8.34
CA THR A 182 -32.53 17.03 -7.08
C THR A 182 -31.64 15.82 -7.04
N GLY A 183 -30.72 15.78 -6.08
CA GLY A 183 -29.83 14.64 -5.88
C GLY A 183 -30.25 13.78 -4.70
N THR A 184 -29.65 12.60 -4.60
CA THR A 184 -29.84 11.67 -3.49
C THR A 184 -28.56 11.59 -2.67
N VAL A 185 -28.67 11.77 -1.36
CA VAL A 185 -27.56 11.63 -0.40
C VAL A 185 -27.74 10.37 0.42
N ILE A 186 -26.63 9.67 0.66
CA ILE A 186 -26.58 8.31 1.21
C ILE A 186 -25.67 8.28 2.43
N GLY A 187 -26.07 7.58 3.48
CA GLY A 187 -25.21 7.38 4.65
C GLY A 187 -25.87 6.65 5.82
N TRP A 188 -25.12 6.58 6.92
CA TRP A 188 -25.56 6.04 8.21
C TRP A 188 -25.59 7.12 9.30
N GLY A 189 -25.71 8.40 8.91
CA GLY A 189 -25.71 9.51 9.83
C GLY A 189 -26.82 9.47 10.87
N LEU A 190 -26.77 10.43 11.80
CA LEU A 190 -27.73 10.52 12.90
C LEU A 190 -29.17 10.65 12.39
N ASN A 191 -30.06 9.83 12.94
CA ASN A 191 -31.50 9.90 12.75
C ASN A 191 -32.17 10.88 13.73
N GLU A 192 -33.50 10.94 13.73
CA GLU A 192 -34.31 11.79 14.61
C GLU A 192 -34.10 11.52 16.12
N ASN A 193 -33.59 10.34 16.49
CA ASN A 193 -33.25 9.97 17.86
C ASN A 193 -31.78 10.26 18.21
N GLU A 194 -31.06 10.99 17.36
CA GLU A 194 -29.65 11.34 17.53
C GLU A 194 -28.74 10.10 17.64
N GLN A 195 -29.13 9.02 16.94
CA GLN A 195 -28.38 7.77 16.85
C GLN A 195 -27.99 7.50 15.40
N LEU A 196 -26.80 6.93 15.18
CA LEU A 196 -26.40 6.47 13.86
C LEU A 196 -27.41 5.43 13.36
N SER A 197 -27.79 5.55 12.10
CA SER A 197 -28.69 4.58 11.48
C SER A 197 -28.04 3.19 11.40
N GLU A 198 -28.79 2.16 11.79
CA GLU A 198 -28.32 0.77 11.71
C GLU A 198 -28.21 0.32 10.25
N VAL A 199 -29.10 0.81 9.39
CA VAL A 199 -29.17 0.49 7.96
C VAL A 199 -28.81 1.71 7.11
N LEU A 200 -28.31 1.47 5.90
CA LEU A 200 -27.97 2.54 4.97
C LEU A 200 -29.25 3.26 4.53
N THR A 201 -29.30 4.57 4.72
CA THR A 201 -30.47 5.39 4.36
C THR A 201 -30.16 6.28 3.18
N GLN A 202 -31.23 6.78 2.55
CA GLN A 202 -31.15 7.71 1.44
C GLN A 202 -32.12 8.88 1.64
N ALA A 203 -31.76 10.07 1.18
CA ALA A 203 -32.62 11.24 1.19
C ALA A 203 -32.48 12.05 -0.11
N GLU A 204 -33.60 12.52 -0.68
CA GLU A 204 -33.57 13.46 -1.80
C GLU A 204 -33.37 14.89 -1.30
N MET A 205 -32.55 15.67 -2.01
CA MET A 205 -32.28 17.08 -1.71
C MET A 205 -32.18 17.91 -2.99
N PRO A 206 -32.89 19.05 -3.08
CA PRO A 206 -32.74 19.96 -4.20
C PRO A 206 -31.48 20.80 -4.01
N ILE A 207 -30.72 20.96 -5.08
CA ILE A 207 -29.63 21.94 -5.16
C ILE A 207 -30.27 23.33 -5.23
N VAL A 208 -29.82 24.22 -4.34
CA VAL A 208 -30.32 25.59 -4.25
C VAL A 208 -29.26 26.59 -4.65
N ASP A 209 -29.70 27.77 -5.11
CA ASP A 209 -28.79 28.82 -5.55
C ASP A 209 -27.98 29.38 -4.37
N THR A 210 -26.72 29.75 -4.64
CA THR A 210 -25.79 30.28 -3.63
C THR A 210 -26.36 31.52 -2.92
N ALA A 211 -27.11 32.37 -3.63
CA ALA A 211 -27.79 33.52 -3.05
C ALA A 211 -28.86 33.11 -2.02
N GLN A 212 -29.71 32.15 -2.38
CA GLN A 212 -30.74 31.61 -1.48
C GLN A 212 -30.11 30.98 -0.23
N CYS A 213 -29.01 30.24 -0.39
CA CYS A 213 -28.29 29.66 0.74
C CYS A 213 -27.73 30.75 1.67
N ARG A 214 -27.05 31.75 1.09
CA ARG A 214 -26.47 32.89 1.83
C ARG A 214 -27.53 33.70 2.57
N GLU A 215 -28.65 33.98 1.94
CA GLU A 215 -29.75 34.77 2.53
C GLU A 215 -30.44 34.02 3.66
N SER A 216 -30.39 32.68 3.65
CA SER A 216 -31.05 31.87 4.66
C SER A 216 -30.39 31.96 6.05
N ASP A 217 -29.07 32.14 6.09
CA ASP A 217 -28.31 32.52 7.29
C ASP A 217 -27.01 33.23 6.87
N PRO A 218 -27.05 34.58 6.76
CA PRO A 218 -25.90 35.35 6.29
C PRO A 218 -24.67 35.24 7.20
N VAL A 219 -24.87 35.02 8.51
CA VAL A 219 -23.75 34.95 9.47
C VAL A 219 -22.99 33.65 9.29
N PHE A 220 -23.71 32.54 9.15
CA PHE A 220 -23.10 31.23 8.96
C PHE A 220 -22.52 31.08 7.55
N PHE A 221 -23.34 31.25 6.51
CA PHE A 221 -22.96 30.88 5.15
C PHE A 221 -21.94 31.83 4.51
N HIS A 222 -21.85 33.09 4.93
CA HIS A 222 -20.87 34.04 4.35
C HIS A 222 -19.42 33.55 4.50
N SER A 223 -19.11 32.80 5.56
CA SER A 223 -17.75 32.36 5.86
C SER A 223 -17.31 31.11 5.07
N TYR A 224 -18.26 30.37 4.49
CA TYR A 224 -18.01 29.06 3.88
C TYR A 224 -18.35 28.98 2.39
N LEU A 225 -19.22 29.87 1.89
CA LEU A 225 -19.60 29.86 0.47
C LEU A 225 -18.47 30.37 -0.42
N THR A 226 -18.05 29.53 -1.37
CA THR A 226 -17.07 29.80 -2.42
C THR A 226 -17.61 29.30 -3.76
N ASP A 227 -16.89 29.53 -4.85
CA ASP A 227 -17.16 28.93 -6.17
C ASP A 227 -16.95 27.40 -6.20
N LYS A 228 -16.30 26.84 -5.18
CA LYS A 228 -16.00 25.40 -5.08
C LYS A 228 -16.99 24.58 -4.27
N VAL A 229 -18.09 25.18 -3.85
CA VAL A 229 -19.13 24.54 -3.04
C VAL A 229 -20.51 24.95 -3.53
N PHE A 230 -21.51 24.12 -3.26
CA PHE A 230 -22.91 24.43 -3.48
C PHE A 230 -23.76 24.00 -2.30
N CYS A 231 -24.99 24.51 -2.22
CA CYS A 231 -25.93 24.14 -1.17
C CYS A 231 -27.03 23.22 -1.68
N ALA A 232 -27.52 22.32 -0.82
CA ALA A 232 -28.72 21.54 -1.08
C ALA A 232 -29.55 21.32 0.20
N GLY A 233 -30.85 21.09 0.03
CA GLY A 233 -31.77 20.72 1.11
C GLY A 233 -33.16 21.34 1.00
N TYR A 234 -34.12 20.83 1.77
CA TYR A 234 -35.51 21.31 1.80
C TYR A 234 -35.82 22.21 3.01
N LYS A 235 -34.96 22.27 4.02
CA LYS A 235 -35.22 22.92 5.33
C LYS A 235 -36.47 22.41 6.06
N ASN A 236 -37.02 21.25 5.65
CA ASN A 236 -38.27 20.68 6.15
C ASN A 236 -38.07 19.57 7.19
N GLY A 237 -36.84 19.39 7.69
CA GLY A 237 -36.46 18.27 8.55
C GLY A 237 -35.69 17.16 7.83
N THR A 238 -35.71 17.12 6.49
CA THR A 238 -34.83 16.24 5.71
C THR A 238 -33.46 16.89 5.55
N ALA A 239 -32.44 16.31 6.19
CA ALA A 239 -31.06 16.78 6.13
C ALA A 239 -30.07 15.62 6.27
N VAL A 240 -28.80 15.91 5.97
CA VAL A 240 -27.69 15.05 6.39
C VAL A 240 -27.24 15.45 7.78
N CYS A 241 -26.66 14.50 8.49
CA CYS A 241 -26.14 14.74 9.82
C CYS A 241 -24.76 14.10 10.04
N ASN A 242 -24.29 14.18 11.28
CA ASN A 242 -23.02 13.57 11.68
C ASN A 242 -22.99 12.10 11.29
N GLY A 243 -21.93 11.71 10.56
CA GLY A 243 -21.78 10.38 9.96
C GLY A 243 -21.91 10.40 8.44
N ASP A 244 -22.76 11.25 7.86
CA ASP A 244 -22.93 11.36 6.40
C ASP A 244 -21.79 12.11 5.70
N SER A 245 -20.99 12.85 6.47
CA SER A 245 -19.77 13.55 6.04
C SER A 245 -18.91 12.69 5.10
N GLY A 246 -18.43 13.28 4.01
CA GLY A 246 -17.64 12.57 3.00
C GLY A 246 -18.45 11.67 2.06
N GLY A 247 -19.72 11.37 2.37
CA GLY A 247 -20.64 10.70 1.46
C GLY A 247 -20.97 11.55 0.22
N GLY A 248 -21.39 10.89 -0.84
CA GLY A 248 -21.75 11.55 -2.10
C GLY A 248 -23.20 12.03 -2.16
N LEU A 249 -23.43 13.13 -2.87
CA LEU A 249 -24.72 13.52 -3.43
C LEU A 249 -24.75 13.11 -4.90
N PHE A 250 -25.67 12.21 -5.24
CA PHE A 250 -25.74 11.59 -6.57
C PHE A 250 -26.89 12.16 -7.39
N LEU A 251 -26.62 12.47 -8.65
CA LEU A 251 -27.62 12.81 -9.65
C LEU A 251 -27.75 11.65 -10.63
N ASN A 252 -28.98 11.34 -11.02
CA ASN A 252 -29.26 10.29 -11.99
C ASN A 252 -29.51 10.91 -13.37
N ILE A 253 -28.78 10.44 -14.38
CA ILE A 253 -28.94 10.80 -15.79
C ILE A 253 -29.10 9.48 -16.54
N ASP A 254 -30.24 9.24 -17.18
CA ASP A 254 -30.48 8.06 -18.02
C ASP A 254 -30.08 6.71 -17.36
N ASP A 255 -30.52 6.51 -16.10
CA ASP A 255 -30.19 5.33 -15.25
C ASP A 255 -28.74 5.22 -14.76
N GLU A 256 -27.88 6.19 -15.05
CA GLU A 256 -26.51 6.29 -14.53
C GLU A 256 -26.41 7.31 -13.39
N TYR A 257 -25.65 6.97 -12.34
CA TYR A 257 -25.46 7.81 -11.16
C TYR A 257 -24.09 8.49 -11.15
N TYR A 258 -24.13 9.81 -11.01
CA TYR A 258 -22.95 10.68 -10.99
C TYR A 258 -22.80 11.36 -9.63
N VAL A 259 -21.61 11.31 -9.04
CA VAL A 259 -21.30 12.03 -7.79
C VAL A 259 -21.10 13.52 -8.08
N ARG A 260 -22.10 14.33 -7.75
CA ARG A 260 -22.12 15.79 -7.97
C ARG A 260 -21.41 16.54 -6.84
N GLY A 261 -21.62 16.10 -5.60
CA GLY A 261 -21.09 16.75 -4.43
C GLY A 261 -20.66 15.78 -3.36
N ILE A 262 -19.80 16.25 -2.46
CA ILE A 262 -19.34 15.53 -1.27
C ILE A 262 -19.89 16.27 -0.05
N VAL A 263 -20.54 15.57 0.88
CA VAL A 263 -21.06 16.17 2.11
C VAL A 263 -19.89 16.78 2.91
N SER A 264 -19.90 18.10 3.08
CA SER A 264 -18.82 18.84 3.75
C SER A 264 -19.25 19.41 5.09
N LEU A 265 -20.26 20.30 5.11
CA LEU A 265 -20.62 21.04 6.32
C LEU A 265 -22.13 21.26 6.45
N SER A 266 -22.64 21.04 7.66
CA SER A 266 -23.99 21.42 8.10
C SER A 266 -23.89 22.33 9.33
N LYS A 267 -24.82 23.26 9.47
CA LYS A 267 -24.95 24.07 10.68
C LYS A 267 -25.48 23.21 11.84
N ASN A 268 -25.02 23.47 13.06
CA ASN A 268 -25.49 22.78 14.26
C ASN A 268 -26.74 23.44 14.86
N LYS A 269 -27.52 22.68 15.64
CA LYS A 269 -28.64 23.20 16.43
C LYS A 269 -28.11 24.25 17.42
N LYS A 270 -28.92 25.27 17.73
CA LYS A 270 -28.50 26.36 18.63
C LYS A 270 -28.08 25.89 20.03
N ASP A 271 -28.67 24.80 20.51
CA ASP A 271 -28.48 24.30 21.88
C ASP A 271 -27.41 23.20 21.98
N THR A 272 -26.75 22.83 20.87
CA THR A 272 -25.72 21.79 20.84
C THR A 272 -24.52 22.21 20.01
N THR A 273 -23.34 21.71 20.36
CA THR A 273 -22.10 22.03 19.61
C THR A 273 -21.82 21.07 18.48
N ASP A 274 -22.49 19.92 18.43
CA ASP A 274 -22.07 18.78 17.61
C ASP A 274 -23.21 18.07 16.87
N ILE A 275 -24.44 18.60 16.89
CA ILE A 275 -25.58 17.96 16.21
C ILE A 275 -26.11 18.89 15.12
N CYS A 276 -26.22 18.37 13.90
CA CYS A 276 -26.75 19.10 12.75
C CYS A 276 -28.16 19.67 13.02
N ASP A 277 -28.47 20.82 12.42
CA ASP A 277 -29.81 21.40 12.36
C ASP A 277 -30.51 20.96 11.07
N PRO A 278 -31.51 20.07 11.12
CA PRO A 278 -32.18 19.56 9.93
C PRO A 278 -33.09 20.60 9.24
N LYS A 279 -33.19 21.82 9.80
CA LYS A 279 -33.91 22.94 9.22
C LYS A 279 -33.01 23.89 8.43
N GLU A 280 -31.74 23.57 8.22
CA GLU A 280 -30.81 24.40 7.46
C GLU A 280 -30.33 23.72 6.17
N TYR A 281 -29.77 24.51 5.25
CA TYR A 281 -29.10 23.97 4.08
C TYR A 281 -27.75 23.33 4.44
N VAL A 282 -27.31 22.41 3.59
CA VAL A 282 -26.04 21.70 3.74
C VAL A 282 -25.11 22.14 2.62
N ILE A 283 -23.84 22.36 2.96
CA ILE A 283 -22.77 22.71 2.03
C ILE A 283 -22.09 21.43 1.53
N PHE A 284 -21.99 21.31 0.22
CA PHE A 284 -21.30 20.23 -0.46
C PHE A 284 -20.07 20.77 -1.18
N THR A 285 -18.96 20.04 -1.11
CA THR A 285 -17.82 20.25 -2.01
C THR A 285 -18.25 19.90 -3.43
N ASP A 286 -18.08 20.82 -4.37
CA ASP A 286 -18.47 20.66 -5.76
C ASP A 286 -17.46 19.77 -6.51
N VAL A 287 -17.81 18.53 -6.85
CA VAL A 287 -16.89 17.58 -7.52
C VAL A 287 -16.38 18.11 -8.86
N ALA A 288 -17.21 18.84 -9.61
CA ALA A 288 -16.85 19.36 -10.93
C ALA A 288 -15.64 20.30 -10.84
N GLN A 289 -15.60 21.12 -9.78
CA GLN A 289 -14.55 22.09 -9.52
C GLN A 289 -13.20 21.46 -9.12
N TYR A 290 -13.14 20.13 -8.94
CA TYR A 290 -11.92 19.40 -8.60
C TYR A 290 -11.57 18.30 -9.60
N LEU A 291 -12.21 18.21 -10.77
CA LEU A 291 -11.94 17.13 -11.74
C LEU A 291 -10.48 17.05 -12.17
N ASP A 292 -9.83 18.19 -12.42
CA ASP A 292 -8.40 18.23 -12.75
C ASP A 292 -7.55 17.65 -11.61
N TRP A 293 -7.84 18.07 -10.38
CA TRP A 293 -7.15 17.58 -9.19
C TRP A 293 -7.39 16.09 -8.97
N ILE A 294 -8.62 15.61 -9.18
CA ILE A 294 -8.99 14.20 -9.09
C ILE A 294 -8.19 13.42 -10.13
N THR A 295 -8.23 13.81 -11.40
CA THR A 295 -7.54 13.14 -12.51
C THR A 295 -6.04 12.97 -12.22
N VAL A 296 -5.34 14.06 -11.88
CA VAL A 296 -3.91 14.03 -11.52
C VAL A 296 -3.63 13.11 -10.33
N ASN A 297 -4.54 13.04 -9.36
CA ASN A 297 -4.38 12.19 -8.19
C ASN A 297 -4.91 10.75 -8.38
N LEU A 298 -5.61 10.46 -9.47
CA LEU A 298 -6.01 9.12 -9.90
C LEU A 298 -4.95 8.45 -10.77
N GLU A 299 -4.06 9.22 -11.39
CA GLU A 299 -2.90 8.69 -12.11
C GLU A 299 -2.05 7.82 -11.17
N ARG A 300 -2.11 6.50 -11.39
CA ARG A 300 -1.01 5.62 -11.01
C ARG A 300 0.09 5.88 -12.03
N LYS A 301 1.34 6.07 -11.57
CA LYS A 301 2.48 5.74 -12.44
C LYS A 301 2.23 4.30 -12.86
N LYS A 302 1.96 4.05 -14.15
CA LYS A 302 1.78 2.70 -14.70
C LYS A 302 3.01 1.92 -14.25
N GLN A 303 2.84 1.05 -13.25
CA GLN A 303 3.91 0.13 -12.90
C GLN A 303 4.00 -0.80 -14.10
N ILE A 304 5.16 -0.81 -14.74
CA ILE A 304 5.42 -1.73 -15.85
C ILE A 304 5.15 -3.14 -15.29
N PRO A 305 4.25 -3.94 -15.91
CA PRO A 305 4.02 -5.31 -15.48
C PRO A 305 5.35 -6.04 -15.34
N ILE A 306 5.48 -6.91 -14.33
CA ILE A 306 6.76 -7.59 -14.04
C ILE A 306 7.31 -8.29 -15.29
N GLN A 307 6.43 -8.90 -16.10
CA GLN A 307 6.81 -9.61 -17.32
C GLN A 307 7.41 -8.69 -18.40
N ASP A 308 7.01 -7.43 -18.41
CA ASP A 308 7.42 -6.43 -19.41
C ASP A 308 8.57 -5.55 -18.91
N HIS A 309 9.03 -5.76 -17.67
CA HIS A 309 10.05 -4.91 -17.07
C HIS A 309 11.43 -5.12 -17.73
N PRO A 310 12.13 -4.05 -18.17
CA PRO A 310 13.41 -4.18 -18.90
C PRO A 310 14.49 -4.94 -18.12
N ASN A 311 14.50 -4.77 -16.79
CA ASN A 311 15.42 -5.44 -15.88
C ASN A 311 14.97 -6.85 -15.43
N LEU A 312 13.86 -7.41 -15.94
CA LEU A 312 13.37 -8.73 -15.53
C LEU A 312 14.42 -9.83 -15.70
N LYS A 313 15.20 -9.77 -16.79
CA LYS A 313 16.32 -10.68 -17.07
C LYS A 313 17.36 -10.74 -15.95
N LEU A 314 17.51 -9.64 -15.18
CA LEU A 314 18.44 -9.57 -14.05
C LEU A 314 17.92 -10.28 -12.80
N LEU A 315 16.62 -10.57 -12.68
CA LEU A 315 16.04 -11.39 -11.59
C LEU A 315 15.65 -12.80 -12.04
N LYS A 316 15.79 -13.10 -13.34
CA LYS A 316 15.50 -14.42 -13.93
C LYS A 316 16.77 -15.05 -14.51
N PRO A 317 17.83 -15.26 -13.69
CA PRO A 317 19.04 -15.91 -14.17
C PRO A 317 18.73 -17.36 -14.60
N LYS A 318 19.53 -17.88 -15.53
CA LYS A 318 19.38 -19.24 -16.07
C LYS A 318 19.42 -20.31 -14.98
N TYR A 319 20.29 -20.12 -14.01
CA TYR A 319 20.45 -20.97 -12.83
C TYR A 319 20.16 -20.13 -11.59
N CYS A 320 19.21 -20.61 -10.79
CA CYS A 320 18.89 -20.06 -9.48
C CYS A 320 18.25 -21.13 -8.61
N GLY A 321 18.42 -20.96 -7.30
CA GLY A 321 17.69 -21.70 -6.27
C GLY A 321 17.85 -23.22 -6.38
N THR A 322 18.92 -23.75 -6.96
CA THR A 322 19.01 -25.19 -7.24
C THR A 322 18.92 -26.03 -5.96
N ASN A 323 17.95 -26.96 -5.91
CA ASN A 323 17.83 -27.93 -4.81
C ASN A 323 18.72 -29.15 -5.04
N LEU A 324 20.05 -28.98 -4.98
CA LEU A 324 21.05 -30.01 -5.30
C LEU A 324 20.79 -31.37 -4.63
N ASN A 325 20.35 -31.38 -3.37
CA ASN A 325 20.14 -32.61 -2.60
C ASN A 325 18.66 -32.97 -2.37
N GLY A 326 17.71 -32.34 -3.08
CA GLY A 326 16.27 -32.55 -2.86
C GLY A 326 15.80 -33.99 -2.98
N HIS A 327 16.37 -34.76 -3.90
CA HIS A 327 16.03 -36.18 -4.06
C HIS A 327 16.79 -37.12 -3.11
N ARG A 328 17.85 -36.63 -2.46
CA ARG A 328 18.74 -37.45 -1.61
C ARG A 328 18.39 -37.32 -0.14
N MET A 329 17.99 -36.13 0.30
CA MET A 329 17.70 -35.84 1.69
C MET A 329 16.44 -35.00 1.82
N PRO A 330 15.53 -35.37 2.75
CA PRO A 330 14.37 -34.55 3.05
C PRO A 330 14.80 -33.19 3.60
N GLU A 331 13.94 -32.20 3.42
CA GLU A 331 14.17 -30.83 3.86
C GLU A 331 14.53 -30.75 5.36
N GLU A 332 13.92 -31.58 6.19
CA GLU A 332 14.11 -31.62 7.64
C GLU A 332 15.51 -32.11 8.05
N ALA A 333 16.23 -32.79 7.17
CA ALA A 333 17.59 -33.30 7.43
C ALA A 333 18.70 -32.30 7.05
N LYS A 334 18.34 -31.11 6.56
CA LYS A 334 19.25 -30.02 6.17
C LYS A 334 19.48 -29.07 7.37
N PRO A 335 20.56 -28.25 7.42
CA PRO A 335 21.39 -27.80 6.31
C PRO A 335 22.45 -28.83 5.88
N ILE A 336 22.72 -28.87 4.58
CA ILE A 336 23.79 -29.67 3.97
C ILE A 336 24.84 -28.71 3.44
N PHE A 337 26.10 -29.09 3.55
CA PHE A 337 27.22 -28.36 2.95
C PHE A 337 26.95 -28.06 1.47
N HIS A 338 27.31 -26.85 1.01
CA HIS A 338 27.04 -26.35 -0.36
C HIS A 338 25.57 -26.21 -0.79
N GLN A 339 24.57 -26.40 0.08
CA GLN A 339 23.16 -26.32 -0.31
C GLN A 339 22.64 -24.89 -0.53
N TYR A 340 23.25 -23.87 0.08
CA TYR A 340 22.72 -22.49 0.11
C TYR A 340 23.74 -21.43 -0.34
N PRO A 341 24.23 -21.50 -1.59
CA PRO A 341 25.29 -20.61 -2.09
C PRO A 341 24.90 -19.13 -2.16
N TRP A 342 23.59 -18.82 -2.13
CA TRP A 342 23.07 -17.45 -2.18
C TRP A 342 23.12 -16.70 -0.85
N ILE A 343 23.44 -17.36 0.27
CA ILE A 343 23.49 -16.70 1.58
C ILE A 343 24.88 -16.09 1.76
N GLY A 344 24.94 -14.78 2.00
CA GLY A 344 26.17 -14.04 2.24
C GLY A 344 26.19 -13.39 3.62
N LEU A 345 27.32 -13.47 4.32
CA LEU A 345 27.56 -12.78 5.57
C LEU A 345 27.99 -11.33 5.31
N LEU A 346 27.29 -10.38 5.93
CA LEU A 346 27.63 -8.96 5.83
C LEU A 346 28.75 -8.62 6.83
N GLU A 347 29.89 -8.19 6.30
CA GLU A 347 31.11 -7.91 7.05
C GLU A 347 31.25 -6.42 7.33
N TYR A 348 31.23 -6.07 8.62
CA TYR A 348 31.34 -4.71 9.13
C TYR A 348 32.72 -4.51 9.73
N TYR A 349 33.43 -3.49 9.26
CA TYR A 349 34.63 -3.02 9.91
C TYR A 349 34.26 -2.24 11.19
N PHE A 350 34.83 -2.67 12.31
CA PHE A 350 34.63 -2.07 13.61
C PHE A 350 35.86 -1.25 14.01
N ALA A 351 35.78 0.07 13.80
CA ALA A 351 36.93 0.97 13.86
C ALA A 351 37.62 1.01 15.24
N THR A 352 36.87 0.79 16.32
CA THR A 352 37.40 0.86 17.70
C THR A 352 38.30 -0.31 18.07
N GLU A 353 38.13 -1.47 17.44
CA GLU A 353 38.95 -2.67 17.70
C GLU A 353 39.81 -3.07 16.49
N ASN A 354 39.72 -2.33 15.39
CA ASN A 354 40.36 -2.69 14.12
C ASN A 354 40.05 -4.15 13.72
N SER A 355 38.79 -4.55 13.86
CA SER A 355 38.32 -5.92 13.64
C SER A 355 37.14 -5.94 12.68
N THR A 356 36.92 -7.07 12.01
CA THR A 356 35.75 -7.29 11.17
C THR A 356 34.73 -8.12 11.93
N ARG A 357 33.46 -7.72 11.87
CA ARG A 357 32.34 -8.39 12.55
C ARG A 357 31.24 -8.73 11.57
N VAL A 358 30.54 -9.83 11.83
CA VAL A 358 29.37 -10.25 11.06
C VAL A 358 28.12 -10.02 11.91
N LEU A 359 27.20 -9.18 11.43
CA LEU A 359 25.98 -8.80 12.17
C LEU A 359 24.68 -9.18 11.47
N CYS A 360 24.72 -9.25 10.14
CA CYS A 360 23.57 -9.43 9.28
C CYS A 360 23.88 -10.37 8.12
N ILE A 361 22.82 -10.83 7.47
CA ILE A 361 22.86 -11.69 6.30
C ILE A 361 22.29 -10.95 5.10
N GLY A 362 22.90 -11.14 3.94
CA GLY A 362 22.34 -10.79 2.63
C GLY A 362 22.00 -12.04 1.84
N THR A 363 21.02 -11.93 0.93
CA THR A 363 20.65 -13.01 0.01
C THR A 363 20.89 -12.57 -1.43
N LEU A 364 21.70 -13.34 -2.15
CA LEU A 364 22.06 -13.10 -3.54
C LEU A 364 20.87 -13.36 -4.47
N ILE A 365 20.46 -12.35 -5.23
CA ILE A 365 19.30 -12.41 -6.15
C ILE A 365 19.74 -12.41 -7.63
N ASN A 366 21.00 -12.03 -7.90
CA ASN A 366 21.71 -12.27 -9.15
C ASN A 366 23.21 -12.19 -8.92
N SER A 367 24.03 -12.34 -9.96
CA SER A 367 25.50 -12.36 -9.81
C SER A 367 26.12 -11.08 -9.24
N ARG A 368 25.37 -9.98 -9.08
CA ARG A 368 25.91 -8.69 -8.61
C ARG A 368 25.10 -8.02 -7.50
N TYR A 369 23.89 -8.49 -7.21
CA TYR A 369 23.00 -7.87 -6.25
C TYR A 369 22.60 -8.85 -5.15
N LEU A 370 22.66 -8.35 -3.92
CA LEU A 370 22.03 -8.95 -2.77
C LEU A 370 20.85 -8.11 -2.31
N VAL A 371 19.88 -8.77 -1.69
CA VAL A 371 18.84 -8.13 -0.89
C VAL A 371 19.07 -8.43 0.59
N THR A 372 18.85 -7.45 1.46
CA THR A 372 18.94 -7.59 2.92
C THR A 372 17.92 -6.66 3.59
N ALA A 373 17.82 -6.70 4.92
CA ALA A 373 17.02 -5.74 5.68
C ALA A 373 17.67 -4.35 5.65
N ALA A 374 16.88 -3.29 5.52
CA ALA A 374 17.40 -1.93 5.48
C ALA A 374 18.09 -1.53 6.79
N HIS A 375 17.58 -1.98 7.94
CA HIS A 375 18.22 -1.70 9.23
C HIS A 375 19.63 -2.33 9.37
N CYS A 376 20.01 -3.28 8.50
CA CYS A 376 21.38 -3.79 8.44
C CYS A 376 22.36 -2.81 7.78
N VAL A 377 21.88 -1.74 7.15
CA VAL A 377 22.72 -0.83 6.36
C VAL A 377 22.51 0.65 6.63
N ILE A 378 21.46 1.03 7.38
CA ILE A 378 21.19 2.42 7.77
C ILE A 378 21.07 2.53 9.28
N TYR A 379 21.39 3.72 9.81
CA TYR A 379 21.41 4.02 11.25
C TYR A 379 22.36 3.10 12.04
N LEU A 380 23.41 2.62 11.38
CA LEU A 380 24.50 1.91 12.03
C LEU A 380 25.23 2.84 13.01
N PRO A 381 25.72 2.34 14.15
CA PRO A 381 26.57 3.13 15.03
C PRO A 381 27.82 3.60 14.28
N VAL A 382 28.34 4.80 14.61
CA VAL A 382 29.48 5.44 13.92
C VAL A 382 30.73 4.55 13.85
N SER A 383 30.87 3.60 14.79
CA SER A 383 31.99 2.66 14.84
C SER A 383 31.89 1.51 13.85
N TYR A 384 30.76 1.30 13.18
CA TYR A 384 30.53 0.23 12.22
C TYR A 384 30.45 0.77 10.79
N ASP A 385 31.18 0.13 9.89
CA ASP A 385 31.17 0.42 8.46
C ASP A 385 30.98 -0.88 7.66
N LEU A 386 29.93 -0.99 6.86
CA LEU A 386 29.65 -2.18 6.06
C LEU A 386 30.54 -2.19 4.80
N GLN A 387 31.47 -3.15 4.70
CA GLN A 387 32.50 -3.14 3.66
C GLN A 387 32.33 -4.22 2.60
N SER A 388 32.01 -5.44 3.03
CA SER A 388 32.03 -6.61 2.15
C SER A 388 30.95 -7.63 2.48
N VAL A 389 30.79 -8.57 1.55
CA VAL A 389 29.98 -9.77 1.73
C VAL A 389 30.88 -10.99 1.56
N ARG A 390 30.80 -11.93 2.50
CA ARG A 390 31.50 -13.23 2.46
C ARG A 390 30.52 -14.34 2.07
N PHE A 391 30.86 -15.08 1.01
CA PHE A 391 30.08 -16.22 0.50
C PHE A 391 30.79 -17.56 0.73
N ASN A 392 30.06 -18.65 0.47
CA ASN A 392 30.55 -20.02 0.52
C ASN A 392 31.05 -20.41 1.93
N GLU A 393 30.27 -20.03 2.92
CA GLU A 393 30.53 -20.23 4.35
C GLU A 393 29.60 -21.30 4.92
N PHE A 394 30.08 -22.10 5.86
CA PHE A 394 29.26 -23.04 6.63
C PHE A 394 29.54 -22.95 8.13
N ASN A 395 30.80 -22.96 8.54
CA ASN A 395 31.21 -22.71 9.92
C ASN A 395 32.14 -21.49 10.00
N THR A 396 31.64 -20.40 10.60
CA THR A 396 32.32 -19.10 10.63
C THR A 396 33.60 -19.05 11.45
N GLU A 397 33.89 -20.08 12.25
CA GLU A 397 35.15 -20.19 13.01
C GLU A 397 36.26 -20.90 12.23
N ASN A 398 35.93 -21.60 11.15
CA ASN A 398 36.90 -22.35 10.36
C ASN A 398 37.44 -21.52 9.19
N GLU A 399 38.72 -21.67 8.88
CA GLU A 399 39.27 -21.20 7.60
C GLU A 399 38.93 -22.14 6.43
N VAL A 400 38.71 -23.43 6.74
CA VAL A 400 38.37 -24.47 5.77
C VAL A 400 37.20 -25.27 6.31
N ASP A 401 36.10 -25.26 5.57
CA ASP A 401 34.93 -26.09 5.87
C ASP A 401 34.96 -27.37 5.05
N CYS A 402 34.61 -28.48 5.67
CA CYS A 402 34.53 -29.79 5.04
C CYS A 402 33.16 -30.42 5.27
N ASP A 403 32.66 -31.16 4.27
CA ASP A 403 31.45 -31.95 4.41
C ASP A 403 31.61 -32.96 5.56
N PRO A 404 30.73 -32.94 6.58
CA PRO A 404 30.73 -33.91 7.66
C PRO A 404 30.64 -35.37 7.18
N ALA A 405 29.98 -35.62 6.05
CA ALA A 405 29.81 -36.95 5.46
C ALA A 405 30.99 -37.37 4.55
N ASN A 406 31.75 -36.41 4.02
CA ASN A 406 32.90 -36.65 3.16
C ASN A 406 34.02 -35.64 3.44
N LYS A 407 34.95 -35.98 4.34
CA LYS A 407 36.06 -35.11 4.75
C LYS A 407 37.04 -34.71 3.63
N ASN A 408 36.90 -35.26 2.43
CA ASN A 408 37.69 -34.85 1.26
C ASN A 408 37.00 -33.77 0.42
N ASP A 409 35.70 -33.52 0.65
CA ASP A 409 34.93 -32.44 0.03
C ASP A 409 34.99 -31.22 0.96
N CYS A 410 35.96 -30.34 0.70
CA CYS A 410 36.22 -29.17 1.51
C CYS A 410 36.27 -27.91 0.65
N THR A 411 35.77 -26.80 1.21
CA THR A 411 35.95 -25.46 0.69
C THR A 411 36.90 -24.69 1.59
N SER A 412 38.01 -24.24 1.01
CA SER A 412 38.99 -23.35 1.65
C SER A 412 38.92 -21.91 1.14
N ARG A 413 37.97 -21.62 0.24
CA ARG A 413 37.82 -20.31 -0.39
C ARG A 413 36.40 -19.79 -0.13
N THR A 414 36.26 -19.09 0.98
CA THR A 414 35.20 -18.09 1.10
C THR A 414 35.48 -16.99 0.07
N GLU A 415 34.44 -16.55 -0.62
CA GLU A 415 34.55 -15.45 -1.57
C GLU A 415 34.11 -14.16 -0.87
N THR A 416 35.07 -13.31 -0.50
CA THR A 416 34.78 -11.97 0.02
C THR A 416 34.78 -10.94 -1.12
N ILE A 417 33.69 -10.18 -1.23
CA ILE A 417 33.50 -9.16 -2.27
C ILE A 417 33.07 -7.86 -1.62
N LYS A 418 33.72 -6.75 -1.98
CA LYS A 418 33.35 -5.42 -1.49
C LYS A 418 32.02 -4.96 -2.05
N ILE A 419 31.34 -4.10 -1.28
CA ILE A 419 30.09 -3.47 -1.67
C ILE A 419 30.40 -2.16 -2.38
N GLN A 420 29.88 -2.02 -3.61
CA GLN A 420 30.02 -0.82 -4.43
C GLN A 420 29.03 0.27 -4.01
N SER A 421 27.78 -0.12 -3.77
CA SER A 421 26.71 0.82 -3.43
C SER A 421 25.59 0.15 -2.64
N ILE A 422 25.00 0.92 -1.73
CA ILE A 422 23.88 0.52 -0.89
C ILE A 422 22.64 1.32 -1.33
N LEU A 423 21.54 0.61 -1.63
CA LEU A 423 20.31 1.18 -2.16
C LEU A 423 19.15 0.85 -1.21
N ILE A 424 18.72 1.83 -0.43
CA ILE A 424 17.73 1.65 0.63
C ILE A 424 16.34 2.03 0.09
N HIS A 425 15.30 1.30 0.48
CA HIS A 425 13.94 1.66 0.10
C HIS A 425 13.60 3.09 0.58
N PRO A 426 13.10 3.99 -0.29
CA PRO A 426 12.92 5.41 0.05
C PRO A 426 11.88 5.66 1.15
N GLN A 427 11.00 4.69 1.38
CA GLN A 427 10.01 4.70 2.45
C GLN A 427 10.41 3.83 3.64
N PHE A 428 11.69 3.50 3.81
CA PHE A 428 12.15 2.75 4.98
C PHE A 428 11.60 3.34 6.27
N ASN A 429 11.00 2.47 7.10
CA ASN A 429 10.38 2.81 8.37
C ASN A 429 9.25 3.85 8.25
N LYS A 430 8.59 3.92 7.08
CA LYS A 430 7.44 4.80 6.80
C LYS A 430 6.31 4.02 6.09
N PRO A 431 5.28 3.53 6.81
CA PRO A 431 5.07 3.66 8.26
C PRO A 431 6.09 2.92 9.13
N LYS A 432 6.09 3.19 10.44
CA LYS A 432 7.07 2.61 11.39
C LYS A 432 7.06 1.08 11.27
N TYR A 433 8.24 0.47 11.31
CA TYR A 433 8.49 -0.97 11.12
C TYR A 433 8.22 -1.53 9.72
N THR A 434 7.93 -0.70 8.72
CA THR A 434 7.68 -1.15 7.33
C THR A 434 8.81 -0.81 6.36
N ASN A 435 8.75 -1.40 5.16
CA ASN A 435 9.71 -1.15 4.07
C ASN A 435 11.17 -1.40 4.47
N ASP A 436 11.41 -2.37 5.35
CA ASP A 436 12.73 -2.76 5.84
C ASP A 436 13.42 -3.67 4.82
N ILE A 437 13.85 -3.07 3.71
CA ILE A 437 14.53 -3.72 2.60
C ILE A 437 15.57 -2.81 1.95
N ALA A 438 16.74 -3.37 1.65
CA ALA A 438 17.81 -2.70 0.92
C ALA A 438 18.46 -3.66 -0.08
N LEU A 439 19.04 -3.08 -1.14
CA LEU A 439 19.84 -3.78 -2.13
C LEU A 439 21.32 -3.39 -1.98
N LEU A 440 22.19 -4.38 -2.06
CA LEU A 440 23.65 -4.21 -2.06
C LEU A 440 24.16 -4.56 -3.45
N ARG A 441 24.84 -3.62 -4.11
CA ARG A 441 25.53 -3.89 -5.37
C ARG A 441 26.97 -4.26 -5.07
N LEU A 442 27.41 -5.42 -5.54
CA LEU A 442 28.78 -5.88 -5.44
C LEU A 442 29.69 -5.13 -6.41
N GLU A 443 30.94 -4.90 -5.99
CA GLU A 443 32.00 -4.26 -6.80
C GLU A 443 32.27 -5.04 -8.09
N ARG A 444 32.20 -6.37 -8.02
CA ARG A 444 32.34 -7.29 -9.15
C ARG A 444 31.29 -8.41 -9.09
N PRO A 445 30.93 -9.04 -10.22
CA PRO A 445 30.09 -10.22 -10.21
C PRO A 445 30.72 -11.38 -9.42
N THR A 446 29.90 -12.12 -8.68
CA THR A 446 30.26 -13.39 -8.02
C THR A 446 29.97 -14.58 -8.94
N THR A 447 30.64 -15.69 -8.66
CA THR A 447 30.37 -17.00 -9.28
C THR A 447 29.29 -17.80 -8.55
N MET A 448 28.83 -17.34 -7.38
CA MET A 448 27.81 -18.00 -6.59
C MET A 448 26.45 -18.00 -7.28
N GLU A 449 25.70 -19.09 -7.10
CA GLU A 449 24.35 -19.20 -7.63
C GLU A 449 23.37 -18.38 -6.77
N PRO A 450 22.55 -17.50 -7.37
CA PRO A 450 21.53 -16.74 -6.66
C PRO A 450 20.30 -17.58 -6.33
N ILE A 451 19.48 -17.12 -5.38
CA ILE A 451 18.14 -17.70 -5.14
C ILE A 451 17.16 -17.26 -6.23
N CYS A 452 16.12 -18.04 -6.50
CA CYS A 452 15.06 -17.60 -7.41
C CYS A 452 14.14 -16.57 -6.74
N MET A 453 13.70 -15.57 -7.52
CA MET A 453 12.64 -14.65 -7.13
C MET A 453 11.26 -15.15 -7.65
N PRO A 454 10.16 -14.92 -6.93
CA PRO A 454 8.82 -15.33 -7.34
C PRO A 454 8.25 -14.34 -8.36
N LEU A 455 8.55 -14.53 -9.65
CA LEU A 455 8.31 -13.54 -10.71
C LEU A 455 7.01 -13.73 -11.50
N THR A 456 6.22 -14.76 -11.22
CA THR A 456 4.95 -15.05 -11.90
C THR A 456 3.77 -14.93 -10.95
N ASP A 457 2.57 -14.62 -11.46
CA ASP A 457 1.36 -14.49 -10.62
C ASP A 457 1.08 -15.76 -9.82
N SER A 458 1.30 -16.93 -10.41
CA SER A 458 1.17 -18.21 -9.72
C SER A 458 2.14 -18.35 -8.54
N GLN A 459 3.36 -17.83 -8.65
CA GLN A 459 4.35 -17.86 -7.57
C GLN A 459 4.07 -16.78 -6.51
N MET A 460 3.72 -15.56 -6.93
CA MET A 460 3.44 -14.43 -6.03
C MET A 460 2.16 -14.65 -5.22
N ASN A 461 1.13 -15.23 -5.81
CA ASN A 461 -0.15 -15.45 -5.13
C ASN A 461 -0.25 -16.80 -4.45
N LYS A 462 0.82 -17.62 -4.47
CA LYS A 462 0.83 -18.92 -3.79
C LYS A 462 0.72 -18.73 -2.28
N VAL A 463 -0.39 -19.20 -1.70
CA VAL A 463 -0.60 -19.26 -0.26
C VAL A 463 0.26 -20.40 0.30
N LEU A 464 1.09 -20.08 1.28
CA LEU A 464 2.03 -21.00 1.91
C LEU A 464 1.89 -20.87 3.43
N ASN A 465 1.73 -22.01 4.10
CA ASN A 465 1.58 -22.06 5.56
C ASN A 465 2.91 -22.32 6.27
N GLN A 466 3.95 -22.68 5.52
CA GLN A 466 5.26 -23.02 6.03
C GLN A 466 6.35 -22.60 5.05
N PHE A 467 7.43 -22.11 5.64
CA PHE A 467 8.68 -21.73 4.98
C PHE A 467 9.84 -22.38 5.71
N THR A 468 11.04 -22.06 5.24
CA THR A 468 12.30 -22.39 5.87
C THR A 468 13.11 -21.12 6.05
N ARG A 469 13.71 -20.96 7.23
CA ARG A 469 14.70 -19.92 7.51
C ARG A 469 16.09 -20.55 7.60
N VAL A 470 17.08 -19.94 6.95
CA VAL A 470 18.44 -20.49 6.88
C VAL A 470 19.46 -19.39 7.12
N GLY A 471 20.40 -19.63 8.03
CA GLY A 471 21.43 -18.66 8.37
C GLY A 471 22.14 -19.04 9.67
N TRP A 472 22.86 -18.07 10.24
CA TRP A 472 23.59 -18.23 11.49
C TRP A 472 22.87 -17.55 12.64
N ARG A 473 23.13 -18.00 13.86
CA ARG A 473 22.57 -17.38 15.07
C ARG A 473 23.48 -16.25 15.53
N LYS A 474 22.90 -15.25 16.19
CA LYS A 474 23.68 -14.14 16.76
C LYS A 474 24.57 -14.57 17.93
N SER A 475 24.16 -15.61 18.65
CA SER A 475 24.84 -16.12 19.85
C SER A 475 24.33 -17.50 20.24
N GLY A 476 24.99 -18.12 21.22
CA GLY A 476 24.61 -19.38 21.85
C GLY A 476 25.22 -20.62 21.18
N LEU A 477 24.68 -21.79 21.50
CA LEU A 477 25.24 -23.06 21.02
C LEU A 477 25.14 -23.16 19.49
N ASN A 478 26.24 -23.60 18.87
CA ASN A 478 26.38 -23.79 17.42
C ASN A 478 26.06 -22.53 16.58
N HIS A 479 26.25 -21.34 17.14
CA HIS A 479 25.99 -20.08 16.44
C HIS A 479 26.89 -19.87 15.21
N GLU A 480 28.07 -20.47 15.24
CA GLU A 480 29.08 -20.48 14.20
C GLU A 480 28.71 -21.38 13.02
N ILE A 481 27.86 -22.39 13.23
CA ILE A 481 27.44 -23.35 12.21
C ILE A 481 26.10 -22.91 11.60
N MET A 482 26.01 -22.92 10.27
CA MET A 482 24.77 -22.62 9.55
C MET A 482 23.62 -23.52 10.05
N GLN A 483 22.48 -22.91 10.34
CA GLN A 483 21.26 -23.57 10.78
C GLN A 483 20.16 -23.47 9.74
N ARG A 484 19.27 -24.46 9.76
CA ARG A 484 18.03 -24.47 8.98
C ARG A 484 16.88 -24.78 9.93
N GLU A 485 15.85 -23.96 9.91
CA GLU A 485 14.69 -24.15 10.79
C GLU A 485 13.38 -24.01 10.00
N PRO A 486 12.37 -24.84 10.28
CA PRO A 486 11.04 -24.66 9.72
C PRO A 486 10.40 -23.38 10.29
N ALA A 487 9.73 -22.62 9.45
CA ALA A 487 9.07 -21.36 9.82
C ALA A 487 7.57 -21.46 9.52
N LYS A 488 6.74 -21.55 10.56
CA LYS A 488 5.28 -21.64 10.42
C LYS A 488 4.68 -20.25 10.32
N VAL A 489 3.84 -20.03 9.31
CA VAL A 489 3.17 -18.75 9.09
C VAL A 489 2.01 -18.62 10.08
N LEU A 490 1.91 -17.47 10.75
CA LEU A 490 0.76 -17.13 11.57
C LEU A 490 -0.29 -16.39 10.76
N ASP A 491 -1.56 -16.63 11.09
CA ASP A 491 -2.65 -15.83 10.55
C ASP A 491 -2.48 -14.34 10.93
N SER A 492 -2.84 -13.47 10.00
CA SER A 492 -2.66 -12.02 10.14
C SER A 492 -3.40 -11.41 11.34
N GLN A 493 -4.58 -11.94 11.71
CA GLN A 493 -5.33 -11.46 12.87
C GLN A 493 -4.66 -11.89 14.17
N ILE A 494 -4.22 -13.15 14.24
CA ILE A 494 -3.49 -13.70 15.39
C ILE A 494 -2.18 -12.93 15.58
N CYS A 495 -1.43 -12.72 14.50
CA CYS A 495 -0.18 -11.98 14.52
C CYS A 495 -0.36 -10.55 15.03
N LYS A 496 -1.36 -9.84 14.50
CA LYS A 496 -1.70 -8.48 14.94
C LYS A 496 -2.05 -8.44 16.43
N GLY A 497 -2.88 -9.37 16.90
CA GLY A 497 -3.22 -9.46 18.32
C GLY A 497 -1.98 -9.62 19.20
N LYS A 498 -1.08 -10.54 18.84
CA LYS A 498 0.18 -10.75 19.57
C LYS A 498 1.12 -9.54 19.53
N LEU A 499 1.28 -8.87 18.39
CA LEU A 499 2.19 -7.73 18.27
C LEU A 499 1.65 -6.46 18.96
N GLN A 500 0.33 -6.31 19.01
CA GLN A 500 -0.32 -5.21 19.73
C GLN A 500 -0.05 -5.23 21.24
N GLU A 501 0.12 -6.42 21.85
CA GLU A 501 0.50 -6.54 23.26
C GLU A 501 1.87 -5.91 23.60
N PHE A 502 2.71 -5.70 22.57
CA PHE A 502 4.06 -5.16 22.70
C PHE A 502 4.23 -3.79 22.03
N ASP A 503 3.12 -3.09 21.74
CA ASP A 503 3.09 -1.79 21.05
C ASP A 503 3.82 -1.78 19.69
N VAL A 504 3.83 -2.93 19.00
CA VAL A 504 4.41 -3.06 17.65
C VAL A 504 3.28 -3.02 16.62
N PRO A 505 3.20 -1.96 15.79
CA PRO A 505 2.21 -1.91 14.72
C PRO A 505 2.56 -2.98 13.66
N PHE A 506 1.58 -3.84 13.38
CA PHE A 506 1.69 -4.85 12.33
C PHE A 506 0.87 -4.44 11.11
N ASP A 507 1.53 -4.44 9.96
CA ASP A 507 0.97 -3.99 8.71
C ASP A 507 0.43 -5.17 7.88
N LYS A 508 -0.88 -5.22 7.65
CA LYS A 508 -1.57 -6.25 6.85
C LYS A 508 -1.38 -6.06 5.33
N TYR A 509 -0.68 -5.01 4.87
CA TYR A 509 -0.56 -4.63 3.45
C TYR A 509 0.33 -5.56 2.60
N ASP A 510 0.34 -6.90 2.80
CA ASP A 510 1.19 -7.89 2.08
C ASP A 510 2.72 -7.67 2.12
N ARG A 511 3.16 -6.58 2.74
CA ARG A 511 4.55 -6.13 2.98
C ARG A 511 5.30 -6.95 4.00
N GLN A 512 4.59 -7.65 4.88
CA GLN A 512 5.16 -8.37 6.01
C GLN A 512 4.60 -9.79 6.09
N ILE A 513 5.44 -10.73 6.52
CA ILE A 513 5.09 -12.12 6.77
C ILE A 513 5.37 -12.39 8.25
N CYS A 514 4.37 -12.92 8.94
CA CYS A 514 4.45 -13.20 10.36
C CYS A 514 4.73 -14.68 10.61
N ILE A 515 5.79 -14.98 11.36
CA ILE A 515 6.27 -16.32 11.62
C ILE A 515 6.15 -16.62 13.11
N GLU A 516 5.60 -17.79 13.42
CA GLU A 516 5.48 -18.28 14.80
C GLU A 516 6.87 -18.41 15.43
N ASN A 517 7.08 -17.77 16.58
CA ASN A 517 8.30 -17.92 17.34
C ASN A 517 8.36 -19.34 17.93
N GLN A 518 9.48 -20.04 17.72
CA GLN A 518 9.69 -21.37 18.28
C GLN A 518 10.32 -21.25 19.67
N LYS A 519 9.60 -21.73 20.69
CA LYS A 519 10.12 -21.80 22.06
C LYS A 519 11.29 -22.79 22.12
N SER A 520 12.48 -22.27 22.40
CA SER A 520 13.62 -23.10 22.82
C SER A 520 13.69 -23.09 24.34
N GLU A 521 13.58 -24.26 24.99
CA GLU A 521 13.78 -24.38 26.43
C GLU A 521 15.19 -23.90 26.81
N GLY A 522 15.27 -22.82 27.58
CA GLY A 522 16.47 -22.44 28.34
C GLY A 522 17.49 -21.49 27.68
N ASN A 523 17.52 -21.35 26.35
CA ASN A 523 18.44 -20.42 25.68
C ASN A 523 17.84 -19.86 24.36
N CYS A 524 17.28 -18.64 24.39
CA CYS A 524 16.70 -18.03 23.19
C CYS A 524 17.81 -17.45 22.31
N THR A 525 18.15 -18.17 21.24
CA THR A 525 19.15 -17.75 20.26
C THR A 525 18.48 -17.46 18.94
N TYR A 526 18.51 -16.20 18.50
CA TYR A 526 17.85 -15.77 17.28
C TYR A 526 18.80 -15.82 16.08
N LEU A 527 18.24 -16.14 14.91
CA LEU A 527 18.96 -16.00 13.65
C LEU A 527 19.33 -14.52 13.40
N MET A 528 20.41 -14.29 12.66
CA MET A 528 20.85 -12.95 12.29
C MET A 528 19.79 -12.22 11.44
N ALA A 529 19.78 -10.89 11.51
CA ALA A 529 18.87 -10.09 10.70
C ALA A 529 19.18 -10.25 9.20
N GLY A 530 18.17 -10.08 8.35
CA GLY A 530 18.28 -10.33 6.91
C GLY A 530 18.29 -11.81 6.53
N THR A 531 18.15 -12.73 7.49
CA THR A 531 17.96 -14.18 7.23
C THR A 531 16.85 -14.39 6.20
N PRO A 532 17.08 -15.14 5.10
CA PRO A 532 16.07 -15.41 4.10
C PRO A 532 14.98 -16.34 4.64
N LEU A 533 13.74 -15.97 4.34
CA LEU A 533 12.58 -16.84 4.41
C LEU A 533 12.32 -17.40 3.01
N GLN A 534 12.54 -18.70 2.83
CA GLN A 534 12.53 -19.37 1.53
C GLN A 534 11.70 -20.65 1.56
N THR A 535 11.33 -21.15 0.37
CA THR A 535 10.63 -22.43 0.23
C THR A 535 10.99 -23.08 -1.10
N VAL A 536 10.77 -24.39 -1.19
CA VAL A 536 10.98 -25.16 -2.42
C VAL A 536 9.68 -25.19 -3.22
N LEU A 537 9.75 -24.82 -4.50
CA LEU A 537 8.64 -24.91 -5.44
C LEU A 537 9.04 -25.79 -6.64
N SER A 538 8.10 -26.60 -7.11
CA SER A 538 8.25 -27.36 -8.35
C SER A 538 8.15 -26.43 -9.57
N THR A 539 9.15 -26.50 -10.44
CA THR A 539 9.28 -25.73 -11.69
C THR A 539 9.51 -26.71 -12.85
N GLY A 540 8.42 -27.22 -13.42
CA GLY A 540 8.48 -28.34 -14.36
C GLY A 540 9.00 -29.59 -13.66
N PHE A 541 10.11 -30.15 -14.15
CA PHE A 541 10.74 -31.35 -13.58
C PHE A 541 11.75 -31.07 -12.45
N PHE A 542 11.98 -29.80 -12.10
CA PHE A 542 13.00 -29.41 -11.11
C PHE A 542 12.37 -28.75 -9.90
N GLU A 543 12.95 -29.00 -8.73
CA GLU A 543 12.63 -28.29 -7.50
C GLU A 543 13.63 -27.16 -7.26
N LYS A 544 13.13 -25.96 -6.98
CA LYS A 544 13.96 -24.76 -6.76
C LYS A 544 13.54 -24.00 -5.51
N TYR A 545 14.50 -23.40 -4.83
CA TYR A 545 14.32 -22.47 -3.74
C TYR A 545 13.92 -21.08 -4.25
N PHE A 546 12.86 -20.54 -3.65
CA PHE A 546 12.37 -19.20 -3.90
C PHE A 546 12.44 -18.35 -2.65
N LEU A 547 12.90 -17.11 -2.81
CA LEU A 547 12.90 -16.11 -1.73
C LEU A 547 11.51 -15.52 -1.55
N PHE A 548 11.04 -15.50 -0.31
CA PHE A 548 9.74 -14.95 0.02
C PHE A 548 9.79 -13.85 1.08
N GLY A 549 10.76 -13.89 1.98
CA GLY A 549 10.94 -12.80 2.94
C GLY A 549 12.36 -12.65 3.45
N LEU A 550 12.59 -11.58 4.20
CA LEU A 550 13.84 -11.27 4.87
C LEU A 550 13.55 -10.91 6.32
N SER A 551 14.29 -11.50 7.26
CA SER A 551 14.10 -11.21 8.69
C SER A 551 14.26 -9.71 8.93
N SER A 552 13.21 -9.08 9.48
CA SER A 552 13.14 -7.64 9.73
C SER A 552 13.27 -7.36 11.22
N PHE A 553 12.27 -7.77 12.02
CA PHE A 553 12.32 -7.61 13.48
C PHE A 553 11.61 -8.78 14.15
N GLY A 554 11.85 -8.92 15.43
CA GLY A 554 11.30 -9.98 16.26
C GLY A 554 11.74 -9.79 17.70
N PRO A 555 11.41 -10.77 18.56
CA PRO A 555 11.79 -10.81 19.97
C PRO A 555 13.22 -10.34 20.25
N VAL A 556 13.35 -9.36 21.13
CA VAL A 556 14.64 -8.77 21.51
C VAL A 556 15.17 -9.42 22.78
N LYS A 557 14.28 -9.85 23.68
CA LYS A 557 14.64 -10.51 24.94
C LYS A 557 14.28 -11.98 24.87
N CYS A 558 15.05 -12.80 25.57
CA CYS A 558 14.67 -14.19 25.76
C CYS A 558 13.42 -14.25 26.67
N GLY A 559 12.39 -14.97 26.22
CA GLY A 559 11.10 -15.08 26.92
C GLY A 559 9.97 -14.22 26.32
N ASP A 560 10.27 -13.30 25.40
CA ASP A 560 9.24 -12.59 24.62
C ASP A 560 8.57 -13.59 23.65
N ASP A 561 7.25 -13.76 23.75
CA ASP A 561 6.47 -14.76 22.98
C ASP A 561 5.73 -14.17 21.76
N TYR A 562 6.16 -12.98 21.31
CA TYR A 562 5.62 -12.37 20.10
C TYR A 562 6.32 -12.91 18.86
N PRO A 563 5.67 -12.88 17.69
CA PRO A 563 6.17 -13.54 16.49
C PRO A 563 7.35 -12.82 15.82
N ASP A 564 8.10 -13.56 15.02
CA ASP A 564 9.10 -12.99 14.12
C ASP A 564 8.41 -12.36 12.90
N VAL A 565 8.83 -11.17 12.50
CA VAL A 565 8.31 -10.45 11.34
C VAL A 565 9.36 -10.37 10.24
N TYR A 566 8.97 -10.79 9.05
CA TYR A 566 9.79 -10.79 7.85
C TYR A 566 9.24 -9.77 6.84
N THR A 567 10.11 -9.01 6.18
CA THR A 567 9.73 -8.19 5.02
C THR A 567 9.41 -9.11 3.83
N SER A 568 8.21 -9.01 3.27
CA SER A 568 7.74 -9.79 2.12
C SER A 568 8.41 -9.32 0.83
N THR A 569 9.32 -10.12 0.27
CA THR A 569 10.03 -9.76 -0.97
C THR A 569 9.10 -9.67 -2.19
N ARG A 570 7.95 -10.37 -2.18
CA ARG A 570 6.93 -10.31 -3.23
C ARG A 570 6.43 -8.88 -3.45
N HIS A 571 6.16 -8.16 -2.35
CA HIS A 571 5.67 -6.78 -2.40
C HIS A 571 6.65 -5.84 -3.10
N TYR A 572 7.95 -6.08 -2.94
CA TYR A 572 8.99 -5.16 -3.41
C TYR A 572 9.61 -5.54 -4.75
N ILE A 573 9.09 -6.53 -5.49
CA ILE A 573 9.67 -6.95 -6.79
C ILE A 573 9.78 -5.78 -7.76
N ASN A 574 8.72 -4.96 -7.88
CA ASN A 574 8.75 -3.79 -8.76
C ASN A 574 9.78 -2.77 -8.29
N TRP A 575 9.93 -2.53 -6.99
CA TRP A 575 10.98 -1.66 -6.48
C TRP A 575 12.37 -2.21 -6.79
N ILE A 576 12.59 -3.52 -6.59
CA ILE A 576 13.87 -4.18 -6.91
C ILE A 576 14.19 -4.01 -8.39
N LEU A 577 13.25 -4.34 -9.28
CA LEU A 577 13.41 -4.24 -10.73
C LEU A 577 13.73 -2.82 -11.20
N ASN A 578 13.06 -1.80 -10.63
CA ASN A 578 13.33 -0.39 -10.93
C ASN A 578 14.68 0.11 -10.40
N THR A 579 15.26 -0.58 -9.41
CA THR A 579 16.46 -0.14 -8.69
C THR A 579 17.73 -0.83 -9.21
N ILE A 580 17.65 -2.10 -9.61
CA ILE A 580 18.79 -2.83 -10.17
C ILE A 580 19.10 -2.36 -11.59
N SER A 581 20.37 -2.50 -11.97
CA SER A 581 20.87 -2.21 -13.32
C SER A 581 22.04 -3.14 -13.64
N GLU A 582 22.39 -3.27 -14.92
CA GLU A 582 23.56 -4.05 -15.36
C GLU A 582 24.89 -3.51 -14.78
#